data_AF-A0A914KI39-F1
#
_entry.id   AF-A0A914KI39-F1
#
_cell.length_a   1.000
_cell.length_b   1.000
_cell.length_c   1.000
_cell.angle_alpha   90.00
_cell.angle_beta   90.00
_cell.angle_gamma   90.00
#
_symmetry.space_group_name_H-M   'P 1'
#
loop_
_entity.id
_entity.type
_entity.pdbx_description
1 polymer ?
#
loop_
_entity_poly.entity_id
_entity_poly.type
_entity_poly.pdbx_seq_one_letter_code
_entity_poly.pdbx_strand_id
1 'polypeptide(L)'
;MANLDADSLYSIKAILILDQDGKRILGKYYDKQILATEKEQSAFEKNLFQKTHKANAEIILFDGFICVYRSNVDLFFYVIGSCNENELILQSVLNCFYEAFSIVLRKNVEKKVLFDHIDLAFLVLDEICDDGVILETDAQAVVARCAFKPDEIGFGEQTISQVGMSLLGSAKDQFKWSLLK
;
A
#
# COMPACT_ATOMS: atom_id res chain seq x y z
N MET A 1 6.36 -35.36 7.22
CA MET A 1 6.20 -34.24 6.28
C MET A 1 5.28 -33.25 6.97
N ALA A 2 5.79 -32.07 7.32
CA ALA A 2 4.95 -31.02 7.84
C ALA A 2 3.89 -30.70 6.79
N ASN A 3 2.62 -30.83 7.17
CA ASN A 3 1.54 -30.29 6.38
C ASN A 3 1.80 -28.79 6.34
N LEU A 4 2.35 -28.29 5.23
CA LEU A 4 2.27 -26.87 4.94
C LEU A 4 0.78 -26.65 4.74
N ASP A 5 0.10 -26.24 5.82
CA ASP A 5 -1.31 -25.87 5.76
C ASP A 5 -1.40 -24.80 4.68
N ALA A 6 -1.96 -25.14 3.52
CA ALA A 6 -2.05 -24.25 2.37
C ALA A 6 -2.79 -22.96 2.73
N ASP A 7 -3.62 -23.01 3.78
CA ASP A 7 -4.31 -21.87 4.37
C ASP A 7 -3.36 -20.81 4.96
N SER A 8 -2.13 -21.18 5.37
CA SER A 8 -1.15 -20.22 5.89
C SER A 8 -0.54 -19.31 4.80
N LEU A 9 -0.72 -19.68 3.52
CA LEU A 9 -0.30 -18.85 2.39
C LEU A 9 -1.32 -17.74 2.07
N TYR A 10 -2.59 -17.94 2.43
CA TYR A 10 -3.71 -17.04 2.16
C TYR A 10 -3.96 -16.09 3.34
N SER A 11 -2.95 -15.29 3.65
CA SER A 11 -2.95 -14.45 4.84
C SER A 11 -3.90 -13.26 4.75
N ILE A 12 -4.18 -12.76 3.55
CA ILE A 12 -5.04 -11.58 3.34
C ILE A 12 -6.43 -12.00 2.90
N LYS A 13 -7.44 -11.59 3.66
CA LYS A 13 -8.86 -11.80 3.34
C LYS A 13 -9.44 -10.62 2.56
N ALA A 14 -9.07 -9.39 2.93
CA ALA A 14 -9.46 -8.19 2.21
C ALA A 14 -8.51 -7.01 2.44
N ILE A 15 -8.47 -6.09 1.47
CA ILE A 15 -7.80 -4.77 1.58
C ILE A 15 -8.79 -3.69 1.18
N LEU A 16 -8.97 -2.68 2.03
CA LEU A 16 -10.01 -1.67 1.86
C LEU A 16 -9.46 -0.25 2.05
N ILE A 17 -10.06 0.70 1.32
CA ILE A 17 -10.00 2.13 1.59
C ILE A 17 -11.43 2.63 1.75
N LEU A 18 -11.73 3.18 2.93
CA LEU A 18 -12.99 3.86 3.21
C LEU A 18 -12.76 5.37 3.34
N ASP A 19 -13.79 6.16 3.05
CA ASP A 19 -13.78 7.59 3.34
C ASP A 19 -14.21 7.90 4.79
N GLN A 20 -14.19 9.19 5.14
CA GLN A 20 -14.62 9.71 6.43
C GLN A 20 -16.08 9.42 6.82
N ASP A 21 -16.92 9.01 5.87
CA ASP A 21 -18.31 8.64 6.10
C ASP A 21 -18.49 7.10 6.17
N GLY A 22 -17.39 6.35 6.08
CA GLY A 22 -17.37 4.89 6.07
C GLY A 22 -17.81 4.29 4.73
N LYS A 23 -17.82 5.07 3.65
CA LYS A 23 -18.15 4.59 2.31
C LYS A 23 -16.89 4.05 1.64
N ARG A 24 -17.02 2.88 0.99
CA ARG A 24 -15.97 2.28 0.18
C ARG A 24 -15.53 3.22 -0.95
N ILE A 25 -14.23 3.49 -1.00
CA ILE A 25 -13.53 4.04 -2.16
C ILE A 25 -12.92 2.89 -2.96
N LEU A 26 -12.24 1.97 -2.27
CA LEU A 26 -11.63 0.79 -2.86
C LEU A 26 -11.85 -0.40 -1.93
N GLY A 27 -12.22 -1.55 -2.47
CA GLY A 27 -12.17 -2.81 -1.72
C GLY A 27 -11.83 -3.99 -2.62
N LYS A 28 -10.83 -4.77 -2.23
CA LYS A 28 -10.54 -6.10 -2.79
C LYS A 28 -10.77 -7.15 -1.72
N TYR A 29 -11.61 -8.13 -2.04
CA TYR A 29 -11.92 -9.28 -1.19
C TYR A 29 -11.40 -10.53 -1.91
N TYR A 30 -10.49 -11.24 -1.27
CA TYR A 30 -9.78 -12.36 -1.90
C TYR A 30 -10.39 -13.71 -1.52
N ASP A 31 -11.03 -13.79 -0.36
CA ASP A 31 -11.73 -14.99 0.07
C ASP A 31 -13.17 -15.00 -0.46
N LYS A 32 -13.46 -15.88 -1.43
CA LYS A 32 -14.80 -15.99 -2.03
C LYS A 32 -15.80 -16.72 -1.14
N GLN A 33 -15.35 -17.36 -0.05
CA GLN A 33 -16.21 -18.06 0.89
C GLN A 33 -16.68 -17.13 2.02
N ILE A 34 -15.95 -16.03 2.25
CA ILE A 34 -16.17 -15.09 3.34
C ILE A 34 -16.51 -13.72 2.75
N LEU A 35 -17.65 -13.12 3.14
CA LEU A 35 -18.13 -11.84 2.61
C LEU A 35 -18.31 -11.88 1.08
N ALA A 36 -18.99 -12.91 0.60
CA ALA A 36 -19.15 -13.20 -0.83
C ALA A 36 -20.07 -12.20 -1.55
N THR A 37 -21.03 -11.60 -0.83
CA THR A 37 -22.00 -10.67 -1.44
C THR A 37 -21.68 -9.21 -1.10
N GLU A 38 -21.97 -8.29 -2.03
CA GLU A 38 -21.79 -6.85 -1.76
C GLU A 38 -22.56 -6.37 -0.53
N LYS A 39 -23.72 -6.97 -0.24
CA LYS A 39 -24.52 -6.64 0.93
C LYS A 39 -23.79 -6.99 2.23
N GLU A 40 -23.18 -8.17 2.30
CA GLU A 40 -22.39 -8.60 3.46
C GLU A 40 -21.14 -7.74 3.61
N GLN A 41 -20.43 -7.47 2.51
CA GLN A 41 -19.25 -6.62 2.54
C GLN A 41 -19.58 -5.20 3.02
N SER A 42 -20.64 -4.59 2.51
CA SER A 42 -21.07 -3.24 2.92
C SER A 42 -21.50 -3.21 4.40
N ALA A 43 -22.17 -4.26 4.89
CA ALA A 43 -22.51 -4.38 6.30
C ALA A 43 -21.26 -4.51 7.18
N PHE A 44 -20.29 -5.32 6.76
CA PHE A 44 -19.01 -5.49 7.44
C PHE A 44 -18.24 -4.16 7.52
N GLU A 45 -18.08 -3.47 6.39
CA GLU A 45 -17.40 -2.16 6.30
C GLU A 45 -18.00 -1.12 7.23
N LYS A 46 -19.33 -1.00 7.21
CA LYS A 46 -20.04 -0.06 8.06
C LYS A 46 -19.77 -0.33 9.55
N ASN A 47 -19.80 -1.60 9.95
CA ASN A 47 -19.58 -1.97 11.35
C ASN A 47 -18.11 -1.82 11.75
N LEU A 48 -17.17 -2.16 10.87
CA LEU A 48 -15.74 -1.97 11.07
C LEU A 48 -15.43 -0.47 11.25
N PHE A 49 -15.90 0.37 10.33
CA PHE A 49 -15.70 1.82 10.40
C PHE A 49 -16.24 2.42 11.69
N GLN A 50 -17.45 2.02 12.13
CA GLN A 50 -18.02 2.49 13.39
C GLN A 50 -17.12 2.22 14.59
N LYS A 51 -16.40 1.09 14.60
CA LYS A 51 -15.48 0.72 15.68
C LYS A 51 -14.13 1.43 15.58
N THR A 52 -13.64 1.72 14.37
CA THR A 52 -12.27 2.21 14.17
C THR A 52 -12.16 3.73 14.00
N HIS A 53 -13.18 4.42 13.47
CA HIS A 53 -13.07 5.84 13.06
C HIS A 53 -12.72 6.81 14.20
N LYS A 54 -13.00 6.45 15.45
CA LYS A 54 -12.72 7.25 16.67
C LYS A 54 -11.64 6.65 17.55
N ALA A 55 -11.11 5.48 17.19
CA ALA A 55 -10.18 4.75 18.02
C ALA A 55 -8.74 5.08 17.62
N ASN A 56 -7.91 5.45 18.60
CA ASN A 56 -6.46 5.64 18.45
C ASN A 56 -5.71 4.29 18.51
N ALA A 57 -6.28 3.23 17.95
CA ALA A 57 -5.64 1.93 17.82
C ALA A 57 -5.22 1.71 16.37
N GLU A 58 -4.29 0.77 16.15
CA GLU A 58 -3.82 0.36 14.82
C GLU A 58 -4.33 -1.04 14.44
N ILE A 59 -4.92 -1.75 15.40
CA ILE A 59 -5.37 -3.14 15.25
C ILE A 59 -6.63 -3.41 16.06
N ILE A 60 -7.51 -4.25 15.52
CA ILE A 60 -8.73 -4.73 16.19
C ILE A 60 -9.07 -6.15 15.74
N LEU A 61 -9.51 -6.99 16.68
CA LEU A 61 -10.19 -8.24 16.36
C LEU A 61 -11.70 -7.97 16.17
N PHE A 62 -12.22 -8.20 14.99
CA PHE A 62 -13.61 -7.93 14.64
C PHE A 62 -14.18 -9.06 13.78
N ASP A 63 -15.32 -9.62 14.22
CA ASP A 63 -16.06 -10.67 13.51
C ASP A 63 -15.21 -11.92 13.16
N GLY A 64 -14.25 -12.27 14.02
CA GLY A 64 -13.33 -13.37 13.78
C GLY A 64 -12.19 -13.05 12.80
N PHE A 65 -11.98 -11.77 12.46
CA PHE A 65 -10.86 -11.30 11.65
C PHE A 65 -9.96 -10.36 12.43
N ILE A 66 -8.66 -10.44 12.14
CA ILE A 66 -7.71 -9.42 12.57
C ILE A 66 -7.75 -8.31 11.52
N CYS A 67 -8.08 -7.10 11.95
CA CYS A 67 -8.11 -5.93 11.10
C CYS A 67 -7.04 -4.96 11.59
N VAL A 68 -6.00 -4.74 10.79
CA VAL A 68 -5.07 -3.63 11.00
C VAL A 68 -5.51 -2.44 10.18
N TYR A 69 -5.36 -1.24 10.72
CA TYR A 69 -5.86 -0.04 10.07
C TYR A 69 -5.07 1.21 10.40
N ARG A 70 -5.12 2.17 9.46
CA ARG A 70 -4.50 3.49 9.58
C ARG A 70 -5.41 4.54 8.95
N SER A 71 -5.58 5.67 9.62
CA SER A 71 -6.27 6.82 9.07
C SER A 71 -5.30 7.90 8.59
N ASN A 72 -5.67 8.63 7.54
CA ASN A 72 -4.94 9.79 7.05
C ASN A 72 -5.93 10.79 6.45
N VAL A 73 -6.06 11.97 7.07
CA VAL A 73 -7.00 13.01 6.67
C VAL A 73 -8.44 12.45 6.62
N ASP A 74 -8.97 12.21 5.42
CA ASP A 74 -10.33 11.76 5.15
C ASP A 74 -10.39 10.31 4.63
N LEU A 75 -9.26 9.59 4.68
CA LEU A 75 -9.11 8.21 4.20
C LEU A 75 -8.75 7.25 5.34
N PHE A 76 -9.33 6.05 5.29
CA PHE A 76 -9.09 4.97 6.22
C PHE A 76 -8.65 3.72 5.46
N PHE A 77 -7.41 3.31 5.71
CA PHE A 77 -6.76 2.15 5.09
C PHE A 77 -6.92 0.94 6.02
N TYR A 78 -7.34 -0.19 5.47
CA TYR A 78 -7.54 -1.43 6.21
C TYR A 78 -6.91 -2.61 5.49
N VAL A 79 -6.30 -3.50 6.27
CA VAL A 79 -5.90 -4.84 5.85
C VAL A 79 -6.53 -5.85 6.81
N ILE A 80 -7.25 -6.81 6.26
CA ILE A 80 -8.02 -7.81 6.99
C ILE A 80 -7.40 -9.18 6.75
N GLY A 81 -7.04 -9.86 7.83
CA GLY A 81 -6.54 -11.24 7.84
C GLY A 81 -7.41 -12.15 8.71
N SER A 82 -7.12 -13.46 8.65
CA SER A 82 -7.78 -14.46 9.50
C SER A 82 -7.47 -14.23 11.00
N CYS A 83 -8.28 -14.76 11.91
CA CYS A 83 -8.04 -14.68 13.36
C CYS A 83 -6.73 -15.34 13.83
N ASN A 84 -6.18 -16.25 13.03
CA ASN A 84 -4.96 -16.99 13.37
C ASN A 84 -3.71 -16.41 12.68
N GLU A 85 -3.85 -15.31 11.93
CA GLU A 85 -2.75 -14.73 11.19
C GLU A 85 -1.78 -13.93 12.07
N ASN A 86 -0.55 -13.80 11.58
CA ASN A 86 0.43 -12.97 12.26
C ASN A 86 0.14 -11.48 12.02
N GLU A 87 -0.28 -10.79 13.07
CA GLU A 87 -0.57 -9.35 13.09
C GLU A 87 0.57 -8.49 12.52
N LEU A 88 1.83 -8.88 12.74
CA LEU A 88 3.00 -8.15 12.23
C LEU A 88 3.12 -8.21 10.71
N ILE A 89 2.70 -9.33 10.11
CA ILE A 89 2.69 -9.48 8.66
C ILE A 89 1.61 -8.57 8.07
N LEU A 90 0.40 -8.58 8.65
CA LEU A 90 -0.68 -7.68 8.24
C LEU A 90 -0.28 -6.21 8.39
N GLN A 91 0.40 -5.85 9.48
CA GLN A 91 0.93 -4.51 9.70
C GLN A 91 1.99 -4.13 8.66
N SER A 92 2.86 -5.06 8.26
CA SER A 92 3.83 -4.84 7.19
C SER A 92 3.15 -4.56 5.86
N VAL A 93 2.08 -5.28 5.54
CA VAL A 93 1.28 -5.05 4.33
C VAL A 93 0.58 -3.69 4.40
N LEU A 94 -0.01 -3.32 5.54
CA LEU A 94 -0.64 -2.01 5.73
C LEU A 94 0.36 -0.85 5.56
N ASN A 95 1.57 -1.00 6.10
CA ASN A 95 2.64 -0.01 5.94
C ASN A 95 3.05 0.11 4.48
N CYS A 96 3.31 -1.00 3.80
CA CYS A 96 3.61 -1.03 2.36
C CYS A 96 2.51 -0.35 1.55
N PHE A 97 1.26 -0.71 1.82
CA PHE A 97 0.07 -0.16 1.17
C PHE A 97 -0.04 1.36 1.32
N TYR A 98 0.07 1.86 2.55
CA TYR A 98 0.01 3.30 2.79
C TYR A 98 1.19 4.04 2.17
N GLU A 99 2.42 3.52 2.32
CA GLU A 99 3.62 4.17 1.80
C GLU A 99 3.64 4.19 0.27
N ALA A 100 3.24 3.11 -0.39
CA ALA A 100 3.11 3.05 -1.84
C ALA A 100 2.13 4.11 -2.34
N PHE A 101 0.95 4.23 -1.70
CA PHE A 101 -0.02 5.27 -2.02
C PHE A 101 0.50 6.68 -1.74
N SER A 102 1.27 6.86 -0.66
CA SER A 102 1.91 8.14 -0.36
C SER A 102 2.92 8.55 -1.43
N ILE A 103 3.71 7.60 -1.96
CA ILE A 103 4.64 7.88 -3.06
C ILE A 103 3.86 8.21 -4.34
N VAL A 104 2.89 7.37 -4.68
CA VAL A 104 2.05 7.49 -5.88
C VAL A 104 1.32 8.83 -5.94
N LEU A 105 0.70 9.22 -4.82
CA LEU A 105 -0.08 10.44 -4.69
C LEU A 105 0.78 11.66 -4.29
N ARG A 106 2.11 11.55 -4.41
CA ARG A 106 3.08 12.62 -4.13
C ARG A 106 2.90 13.26 -2.74
N LYS A 107 2.68 12.42 -1.73
CA LYS A 107 2.42 12.74 -0.32
C LYS A 107 1.09 13.45 -0.05
N ASN A 108 0.23 13.63 -1.06
CA ASN A 108 -1.12 14.17 -0.88
C ASN A 108 -2.16 13.04 -0.86
N VAL A 109 -2.19 12.29 0.25
CA VAL A 109 -3.07 11.13 0.44
C VAL A 109 -4.44 11.61 0.93
N GLU A 110 -5.25 12.15 0.02
CA GLU A 110 -6.62 12.61 0.25
C GLU A 110 -7.57 12.04 -0.80
N LYS A 111 -8.87 11.96 -0.48
CA LYS A 111 -9.88 11.34 -1.33
C LYS A 111 -9.85 11.85 -2.77
N LYS A 112 -9.76 13.17 -2.96
CA LYS A 112 -9.80 13.78 -4.30
C LYS A 112 -8.65 13.30 -5.19
N VAL A 113 -7.42 13.35 -4.69
CA VAL A 113 -6.22 12.96 -5.46
C VAL A 113 -6.21 11.46 -5.74
N LEU A 114 -6.71 10.65 -4.80
CA LEU A 114 -6.88 9.22 -4.99
C LEU A 114 -7.84 8.91 -6.15
N PHE A 115 -8.96 9.62 -6.27
CA PHE A 115 -9.88 9.45 -7.41
C PHE A 115 -9.24 9.81 -8.76
N ASP A 116 -8.41 10.86 -8.79
CA ASP A 116 -7.69 11.27 -10.00
C ASP A 116 -6.67 10.21 -10.47
N HIS A 117 -6.23 9.31 -9.59
CA HIS A 117 -5.22 8.26 -9.86
C HIS A 117 -5.73 6.85 -9.53
N ILE A 118 -7.03 6.59 -9.67
CA ILE A 118 -7.64 5.33 -9.22
C ILE A 118 -7.11 4.10 -9.96
N ASP A 119 -6.80 4.23 -11.26
CA ASP A 119 -6.25 3.12 -12.06
C ASP A 119 -4.92 2.64 -11.49
N LEU A 120 -4.09 3.58 -11.05
CA LEU A 120 -2.80 3.31 -10.44
C LEU A 120 -2.95 2.74 -9.03
N ALA A 121 -3.95 3.19 -8.27
CA ALA A 121 -4.29 2.60 -6.98
C ALA A 121 -4.62 1.10 -7.09
N PHE A 122 -5.32 0.69 -8.16
CA PHE A 122 -5.57 -0.74 -8.43
C PHE A 122 -4.29 -1.51 -8.76
N LEU A 123 -3.41 -0.95 -9.60
CA LEU A 123 -2.11 -1.56 -9.93
C LEU A 123 -1.24 -1.77 -8.69
N VAL A 124 -1.15 -0.76 -7.83
CA VAL A 124 -0.40 -0.85 -6.57
C VAL A 124 -0.91 -2.01 -5.71
N LEU A 125 -2.23 -2.22 -5.66
CA LEU A 125 -2.80 -3.32 -4.90
C LEU A 125 -2.52 -4.69 -5.50
N ASP A 126 -2.56 -4.81 -6.84
CA ASP A 126 -2.20 -6.05 -7.53
C ASP A 126 -0.73 -6.44 -7.28
N GLU A 127 0.17 -5.46 -7.18
CA GLU A 127 1.59 -5.68 -6.87
C GLU A 127 1.86 -6.04 -5.39
N ILE A 128 0.95 -5.68 -4.48
CA ILE A 128 1.06 -6.00 -3.05
C ILE A 128 0.51 -7.40 -2.74
N CYS A 129 -0.64 -7.75 -3.31
CA CYS A 129 -1.36 -8.96 -2.97
C CYS A 129 -2.14 -9.50 -4.17
N ASP A 130 -2.02 -10.80 -4.42
CA ASP A 130 -2.76 -11.52 -5.46
C ASP A 130 -3.48 -12.72 -4.85
N ASP A 131 -4.80 -12.81 -5.07
CA ASP A 131 -5.68 -13.84 -4.52
C ASP A 131 -5.44 -14.17 -3.03
N GLY A 132 -5.14 -13.15 -2.22
CA GLY A 132 -4.93 -13.26 -0.77
C GLY A 132 -3.50 -13.67 -0.36
N VAL A 133 -2.62 -13.89 -1.33
CA VAL A 133 -1.19 -14.16 -1.14
C VAL A 133 -0.43 -12.84 -1.22
N ILE A 134 0.41 -12.59 -0.21
CA ILE A 134 1.26 -11.40 -0.17
C ILE A 134 2.40 -11.59 -1.17
N LEU A 135 2.50 -10.68 -2.14
CA LEU A 135 3.56 -10.68 -3.15
C LEU A 135 4.75 -9.81 -2.74
N GLU A 136 4.47 -8.66 -2.12
CA GLU A 136 5.47 -7.67 -1.77
C GLU A 136 5.08 -6.88 -0.52
N THR A 137 6.08 -6.52 0.27
CA THR A 137 5.92 -5.67 1.46
C THR A 137 6.84 -4.46 1.48
N ASP A 138 7.67 -4.26 0.45
CA ASP A 138 8.42 -3.02 0.22
C ASP A 138 7.71 -2.07 -0.75
N ALA A 139 7.36 -0.88 -0.26
CA ALA A 139 6.62 0.11 -1.03
C ALA A 139 7.39 0.63 -2.26
N GLN A 140 8.71 0.74 -2.17
CA GLN A 140 9.54 1.23 -3.30
C GLN A 140 9.54 0.20 -4.44
N ALA A 141 9.68 -1.09 -4.11
CA ALA A 141 9.62 -2.17 -5.06
C ALA A 141 8.24 -2.24 -5.77
N VAL A 142 7.14 -2.11 -5.02
CA VAL A 142 5.78 -2.03 -5.59
C VAL A 142 5.68 -0.88 -6.60
N VAL A 143 6.02 0.33 -6.18
CA VAL A 143 5.87 1.54 -7.02
C VAL A 143 6.75 1.46 -8.28
N ALA A 144 7.95 0.90 -8.17
CA ALA A 144 8.85 0.71 -9.30
C ALA A 144 8.26 -0.24 -10.37
N ARG A 145 7.46 -1.24 -9.95
CA ARG A 145 6.82 -2.21 -10.86
C ARG A 145 5.53 -1.69 -11.49
N CYS A 146 4.82 -0.77 -10.85
CA CYS A 146 3.60 -0.14 -11.39
C CYS A 146 3.83 0.76 -12.64
N ALA A 147 4.95 0.62 -13.34
CA ALA A 147 5.30 1.31 -14.60
C ALA A 147 5.10 2.83 -14.55
N PHE A 148 5.46 3.45 -13.42
CA PHE A 148 5.47 4.90 -13.29
C PHE A 148 6.32 5.52 -14.39
N LYS A 149 5.67 6.22 -15.33
CA LYS A 149 6.39 7.02 -16.30
C LYS A 149 7.09 8.15 -15.52
N PRO A 150 8.42 8.28 -15.64
CA PRO A 150 9.15 9.37 -14.98
C PRO A 150 8.58 10.75 -15.31
N ASP A 151 7.95 10.92 -16.48
CA ASP A 151 7.35 12.19 -16.90
C ASP A 151 6.08 12.58 -16.12
N GLU A 152 5.38 11.61 -15.52
CA GLU A 152 4.25 11.83 -14.61
C GLU A 152 4.67 11.85 -13.15
N ILE A 153 5.96 11.69 -12.86
CA ILE A 153 6.52 12.02 -11.57
C ILE A 153 7.26 13.32 -11.79
N GLY A 154 6.71 14.43 -11.30
CA GLY A 154 7.54 15.58 -10.98
C GLY A 154 8.50 15.20 -9.85
N PHE A 155 9.41 14.26 -10.09
CA PHE A 155 10.61 14.07 -9.32
C PHE A 155 11.38 15.36 -9.55
N GLY A 156 11.24 16.31 -8.63
CA GLY A 156 12.21 17.37 -8.52
C GLY A 156 13.58 16.73 -8.54
N GLU A 157 14.34 17.03 -9.59
CA GLU A 157 15.67 16.52 -9.91
C GLU A 157 16.69 16.77 -8.79
N GLN A 158 16.58 16.13 -7.63
CA GLN A 158 17.47 16.44 -6.52
C GLN A 158 18.37 15.29 -6.07
N THR A 159 18.09 14.03 -6.41
CA THR A 159 18.94 12.93 -5.92
C THR A 159 19.81 12.30 -7.00
N ILE A 160 19.26 11.99 -8.18
CA ILE A 160 20.06 11.38 -9.26
C ILE A 160 20.93 12.44 -9.96
N SER A 161 20.44 13.67 -10.09
CA SER A 161 21.19 14.77 -10.68
C SER A 161 22.37 15.21 -9.83
N GLN A 162 22.31 15.16 -8.48
CA GLN A 162 23.46 15.50 -7.64
C GLN A 162 24.57 14.46 -7.69
N VAL A 163 24.23 13.16 -7.70
CA VAL A 163 25.24 12.10 -7.80
C VAL A 163 25.82 12.04 -9.21
N GLY A 164 24.99 12.15 -10.26
CA GLY A 164 25.47 12.22 -11.64
C GLY A 164 26.32 13.46 -11.93
N MET A 165 25.90 14.64 -11.45
CA MET A 165 26.63 15.89 -11.68
C MET A 165 27.91 15.98 -10.85
N SER A 166 27.96 15.42 -9.64
CA SER A 166 29.20 15.33 -8.84
C SER A 166 30.21 14.33 -9.43
N LEU A 167 29.74 13.22 -10.01
CA LEU A 167 30.60 12.28 -10.73
C LEU A 167 31.13 12.86 -12.05
N LEU A 168 30.28 13.53 -12.84
CA LEU A 168 30.73 14.23 -14.06
C LEU A 168 31.65 15.42 -13.75
N GLY A 169 31.40 16.15 -12.67
CA GLY A 169 32.27 17.23 -12.20
C GLY A 169 33.65 16.70 -11.78
N SER A 170 33.67 15.65 -10.96
CA SER A 170 34.91 15.00 -10.51
C SER A 170 35.73 14.41 -11.66
N ALA A 171 35.06 13.82 -12.67
CA ALA A 171 35.72 13.32 -13.87
C ALA A 171 36.32 14.46 -14.72
N LYS A 172 35.60 15.58 -14.88
CA LYS A 172 36.10 16.76 -15.62
C LYS A 172 37.32 17.38 -14.95
N ASP A 173 37.32 17.48 -13.63
CA ASP A 173 38.45 18.03 -12.90
C ASP A 173 39.68 17.11 -12.97
N GLN A 174 39.50 15.79 -12.88
CA GLN A 174 40.59 14.83 -13.10
C GLN A 174 41.20 14.91 -14.51
N PHE A 175 40.38 15.08 -15.55
CA PHE A 175 40.87 15.30 -16.91
C PHE A 175 41.66 16.60 -17.07
N LYS A 176 41.24 17.66 -16.38
CA LYS A 176 41.89 18.98 -16.45
C LYS A 176 43.29 18.96 -15.81
N TRP A 177 43.46 18.23 -14.71
CA TRP A 177 44.76 18.03 -14.06
C TRP A 177 45.66 17.04 -14.83
N SER A 178 45.07 16.07 -15.54
CA SER A 178 45.79 15.14 -16.41
C SER A 178 46.40 15.81 -17.66
N LEU A 179 45.85 16.93 -18.12
CA LEU A 179 46.33 17.64 -19.32
C LEU A 179 47.35 18.74 -19.01
N LEU A 180 47.57 19.07 -17.73
CA LEU A 180 48.53 20.08 -17.28
C LEU A 180 49.86 19.46 -16.77
N LYS A 181 50.16 18.22 -17.16
CA LYS A 181 51.41 17.54 -16.83
C LYS A 181 52.13 17.05 -18.09
#